data_AF-A0A265Q215-F1
#
_entry.id   AF-A0A265Q215-F1
#
_cell.length_a   1.000
_cell.length_b   1.000
_cell.length_c   1.000
_cell.angle_alpha   90.00
_cell.angle_beta   90.00
_cell.angle_gamma   90.00
#
_symmetry.space_group_name_H-M   'P 1'
#
loop_
_entity.id
_entity.type
_entity.pdbx_description
1 polymer ?
#
loop_
_entity_poly.entity_id
_entity_poly.type
_entity_poly.pdbx_seq_one_letter_code
_entity_poly.pdbx_strand_id
1 'polypeptide(L)'
;MDFWLYIKESFIGALGSVITMAKIIIPLMIIMELLKDSKILDKLSEKMKPIAKFFDISNAAVFPLIIGLIFGLSYGAGVIIESAEENNLSKKDLYTLMIFLIACHAVIEDTLLFVVVGANLWFLLGIRLGVAIIISLFASKALKKLEIKKQLTKEIRGEC
;
A
#
# COMPACT_ATOMS: atom_id res chain seq x y z
N MET A 1 4.35 -29.29 -38.45
CA MET A 1 3.30 -28.37 -37.94
C MET A 1 3.16 -28.69 -36.46
N ASP A 2 4.17 -28.30 -35.70
CA ASP A 2 4.39 -28.77 -34.32
C ASP A 2 3.76 -27.80 -33.32
N PHE A 3 2.57 -27.32 -33.67
CA PHE A 3 1.77 -26.42 -32.83
C PHE A 3 1.39 -27.08 -31.50
N TRP A 4 1.12 -28.39 -31.53
CA TRP A 4 0.83 -29.17 -30.32
C TRP A 4 2.03 -29.29 -29.38
N LEU A 5 3.24 -29.38 -29.94
CA LEU A 5 4.48 -29.42 -29.17
C LEU A 5 4.70 -28.06 -28.48
N TYR A 6 4.55 -26.97 -29.24
CA TYR A 6 4.71 -25.61 -28.74
C TYR A 6 3.74 -25.26 -27.60
N ILE A 7 2.48 -25.69 -27.71
CA ILE A 7 1.50 -25.54 -26.62
C ILE A 7 1.91 -26.36 -25.39
N LYS A 8 2.37 -27.60 -25.58
CA LYS A 8 2.76 -28.47 -24.47
C LYS A 8 3.99 -27.95 -23.73
N GLU A 9 5.03 -27.50 -24.44
CA GLU A 9 6.20 -26.86 -23.84
C GLU A 9 5.82 -25.58 -23.08
N SER A 10 5.00 -24.71 -23.68
CA SER A 10 4.58 -23.45 -23.07
C SER A 10 3.76 -23.68 -21.81
N PHE A 11 2.86 -24.67 -21.83
CA PHE A 11 2.03 -25.02 -20.68
C PHE A 11 2.86 -25.58 -19.52
N ILE A 12 3.83 -26.46 -19.81
CA ILE A 12 4.74 -27.02 -18.80
C ILE A 12 5.64 -25.93 -18.22
N GLY A 13 6.16 -25.02 -19.05
CA GLY A 13 6.95 -23.87 -18.60
C GLY A 13 6.15 -22.91 -17.70
N ALA A 14 4.89 -22.64 -18.06
CA ALA A 14 3.98 -21.82 -17.26
C ALA A 14 3.67 -22.47 -15.91
N LEU A 15 3.35 -23.78 -15.88
CA LEU A 15 3.13 -24.52 -14.64
C LEU A 15 4.38 -24.52 -13.74
N GLY A 16 5.57 -24.72 -14.32
CA GLY A 16 6.83 -24.65 -13.58
C GLY A 16 7.07 -23.27 -12.93
N SER A 17 6.70 -22.20 -13.64
CA SER A 17 6.80 -20.83 -13.14
C SER A 17 5.81 -20.56 -12.00
N VAL A 18 4.56 -21.00 -12.13
CA VAL A 18 3.54 -20.89 -11.08
C VAL A 18 3.96 -21.64 -9.82
N ILE A 19 4.47 -22.87 -9.95
CA ILE A 19 4.93 -23.66 -8.81
C ILE A 19 6.11 -22.99 -8.10
N THR A 20 7.05 -22.42 -8.87
CA THR A 20 8.19 -21.69 -8.30
C THR A 20 7.73 -20.47 -7.51
N MET A 21 6.81 -19.68 -8.06
CA MET A 21 6.23 -18.54 -7.34
C MET A 21 5.44 -18.98 -6.10
N ALA A 22 4.60 -20.00 -6.22
CA ALA A 22 3.80 -20.51 -5.11
C ALA A 22 4.65 -20.98 -3.93
N LYS A 23 5.79 -21.63 -4.19
CA LYS A 23 6.75 -22.05 -3.16
C LYS A 23 7.34 -20.89 -2.36
N ILE A 24 7.29 -19.67 -2.89
CA ILE A 24 7.85 -18.47 -2.24
C ILE A 24 6.73 -17.63 -1.61
N ILE A 25 5.64 -17.42 -2.33
CA ILE A 25 4.48 -16.64 -1.85
C ILE A 25 3.81 -17.33 -0.67
N ILE A 26 3.58 -18.65 -0.74
CA ILE A 26 2.83 -19.34 0.31
C ILE A 26 3.54 -19.25 1.67
N PRO A 27 4.83 -19.59 1.81
CA PRO A 27 5.52 -19.41 3.09
C PRO A 27 5.57 -17.95 3.53
N LEU A 28 5.76 -17.02 2.60
CA LEU A 28 5.78 -15.59 2.90
C LEU A 28 4.44 -15.12 3.49
N MET A 29 3.32 -15.52 2.87
CA MET A 29 1.97 -15.20 3.34
C MET A 29 1.68 -15.78 4.73
N ILE A 30 2.14 -17.01 5.00
CA ILE A 30 2.02 -17.62 6.33
C ILE A 30 2.79 -16.79 7.36
N ILE A 31 4.04 -16.42 7.08
CA ILE A 31 4.86 -15.59 7.97
C ILE A 31 4.21 -14.23 8.19
N MET A 32 3.67 -13.63 7.13
CA MET A 32 2.96 -12.37 7.21
C MET A 32 1.70 -12.47 8.10
N GLU A 33 0.87 -13.49 7.94
CA GLU A 33 -0.32 -13.65 8.79
C GLU A 33 0.07 -13.82 10.27
N LEU A 34 1.15 -14.56 10.57
CA LEU A 34 1.66 -14.67 11.94
C LEU A 34 2.18 -13.32 12.48
N LEU A 35 2.79 -12.50 11.62
CA LEU A 35 3.28 -11.18 11.98
C LEU A 35 2.14 -10.19 12.24
N LYS A 36 1.01 -10.36 11.53
CA LYS A 36 -0.20 -9.56 11.70
C LYS A 36 -0.80 -9.71 13.10
N ASP A 37 -0.85 -10.92 13.62
CA ASP A 37 -1.37 -11.19 14.98
C ASP A 37 -0.41 -10.76 16.10
N SER A 38 0.79 -10.28 15.74
CA SER A 38 1.79 -9.82 16.69
C SER A 38 1.66 -8.32 16.98
N LYS A 39 1.80 -7.91 18.26
CA LYS A 39 1.87 -6.49 18.71
C LYS A 39 3.06 -5.68 18.14
N ILE A 40 3.79 -6.25 17.19
CA ILE A 40 4.95 -5.64 16.53
C ILE A 40 4.48 -4.47 15.66
N LEU A 41 3.34 -4.62 14.99
CA LEU A 41 2.80 -3.62 14.07
C LEU A 41 2.31 -2.37 14.80
N ASP A 42 1.71 -2.53 15.96
CA ASP A 42 1.32 -1.41 16.84
C ASP A 42 2.56 -0.59 17.24
N LYS A 43 3.61 -1.26 17.71
CA LYS A 43 4.88 -0.62 18.08
C LYS A 43 5.54 0.07 16.89
N LEU A 44 5.47 -0.54 15.71
CA LEU A 44 6.01 0.05 14.49
C LEU A 44 5.23 1.30 14.10
N SER A 45 3.90 1.28 14.21
CA SER A 45 3.03 2.43 14.02
C SER A 45 3.39 3.59 14.94
N GLU A 46 3.64 3.31 16.23
CA GLU A 46 4.08 4.34 17.17
C GLU A 46 5.41 4.97 16.78
N LYS A 47 6.37 4.16 16.33
CA LYS A 47 7.68 4.63 15.87
C LYS A 47 7.60 5.43 14.57
N MET A 48 6.57 5.19 13.77
CA MET A 48 6.33 5.80 12.45
C MET A 48 5.36 7.00 12.51
N LYS A 49 4.88 7.39 13.70
CA LYS A 49 4.21 8.69 13.93
C LYS A 49 4.88 9.90 13.25
N PRO A 50 6.22 10.05 13.18
CA PRO A 50 6.84 11.15 12.41
C PRO A 50 6.51 11.14 10.91
N ILE A 51 6.22 9.98 10.30
CA ILE A 51 5.80 9.88 8.91
C ILE A 51 4.43 10.52 8.69
N ALA A 52 3.53 10.47 9.69
CA ALA A 52 2.23 11.15 9.63
C ALA A 52 2.40 12.65 9.36
N LYS A 53 3.35 13.29 10.07
CA LYS A 53 3.68 14.71 9.89
C LYS A 53 4.23 14.99 8.50
N PHE A 54 5.00 14.07 7.93
CA PHE A 54 5.58 14.22 6.59
C PHE A 54 4.50 14.26 5.50
N PHE A 55 3.46 13.42 5.62
CA PHE A 55 2.33 13.40 4.70
C PHE A 55 1.19 14.37 5.07
N ASP A 56 1.35 15.15 6.15
CA ASP A 56 0.32 16.03 6.73
C ASP A 56 -0.98 15.27 7.08
N ILE A 57 -0.88 14.00 7.50
CA ILE A 57 -2.03 13.16 7.88
C ILE A 57 -2.08 12.95 9.40
N SER A 58 -3.26 12.59 9.93
CA SER A 58 -3.41 12.25 11.35
C SER A 58 -2.60 11.01 11.76
N ASN A 59 -2.25 10.93 13.05
CA ASN A 59 -1.52 9.78 13.60
C ASN A 59 -2.34 8.47 13.49
N ALA A 60 -3.67 8.55 13.47
CA ALA A 60 -4.55 7.40 13.31
C ALA A 60 -4.41 6.77 11.90
N ALA A 61 -4.02 7.53 10.88
CA ALA A 61 -3.80 7.01 9.53
C ALA A 61 -2.47 6.23 9.38
N VAL A 62 -1.56 6.31 10.36
CA VAL A 62 -0.24 5.64 10.30
C VAL A 62 -0.35 4.13 10.41
N PHE A 63 -1.27 3.63 11.25
CA PHE A 63 -1.46 2.20 11.42
C PHE A 63 -1.94 1.53 10.12
N PRO A 64 -3.03 1.99 9.48
CA PRO A 64 -3.43 1.48 8.17
C PRO A 64 -2.36 1.65 7.08
N LEU A 65 -1.59 2.75 7.11
CA LEU A 65 -0.50 3.01 6.16
C LEU A 65 0.55 1.90 6.21
N ILE A 66 0.96 1.50 7.41
CA ILE A 66 1.97 0.46 7.61
C ILE A 66 1.41 -0.91 7.24
N ILE A 67 0.17 -1.21 7.65
CA ILE A 67 -0.48 -2.47 7.29
C ILE A 67 -0.53 -2.61 5.77
N GLY A 68 -1.03 -1.60 5.06
CA GLY A 68 -1.11 -1.63 3.60
C GLY A 68 0.26 -1.69 2.91
N LEU A 69 1.28 -1.05 3.49
CA LEU A 69 2.64 -1.05 2.96
C LEU A 69 3.31 -2.42 3.09
N ILE A 70 3.09 -3.13 4.20
CA ILE A 70 3.72 -4.43 4.47
C ILE A 70 2.91 -5.58 3.89
N PHE A 71 1.61 -5.64 4.19
CA PHE A 71 0.70 -6.75 3.88
C PHE A 71 -0.10 -6.55 2.59
N GLY A 72 0.03 -5.38 1.96
CA GLY A 72 -0.68 -5.08 0.73
C GLY A 72 -2.05 -4.46 0.92
N LEU A 73 -2.63 -4.04 -0.21
CA LEU A 73 -3.85 -3.26 -0.24
C LEU A 73 -5.07 -4.06 0.23
N SER A 74 -5.12 -5.38 0.00
CA SER A 74 -6.24 -6.23 0.40
C SER A 74 -6.45 -6.22 1.91
N TYR A 75 -5.37 -6.40 2.68
CA TYR A 75 -5.42 -6.28 4.15
C TYR A 75 -5.52 -4.82 4.58
N GLY A 76 -4.74 -3.93 3.95
CA GLY A 76 -4.75 -2.51 4.23
C GLY A 76 -6.15 -1.90 4.14
N ALA A 77 -6.94 -2.24 3.11
CA ALA A 77 -8.29 -1.73 2.92
C ALA A 77 -9.22 -2.02 4.09
N GLY A 78 -9.17 -3.23 4.66
CA GLY A 78 -9.95 -3.59 5.85
C GLY A 78 -9.61 -2.69 7.04
N VAL A 79 -8.32 -2.53 7.32
CA VAL A 79 -7.84 -1.68 8.42
C VAL A 79 -8.11 -0.19 8.16
N ILE A 80 -8.07 0.25 6.90
CA ILE A 80 -8.42 1.63 6.52
C ILE A 80 -9.90 1.91 6.82
N ILE A 81 -10.79 0.97 6.48
CA ILE A 81 -12.23 1.11 6.75
C ILE A 81 -12.48 1.15 8.26
N GLU A 82 -11.89 0.21 9.02
CA GLU A 82 -12.00 0.18 10.48
C GLU A 82 -11.48 1.47 11.12
N SER A 83 -10.31 1.95 10.69
CA SER A 83 -9.76 3.21 11.19
C SER A 83 -10.58 4.44 10.76
N ALA A 84 -11.24 4.40 9.60
CA ALA A 84 -12.12 5.48 9.18
C ALA A 84 -13.36 5.59 10.09
N GLU A 85 -13.91 4.46 10.52
CA GLU A 85 -15.08 4.38 11.39
C GLU A 85 -14.73 4.70 12.85
N GLU A 86 -13.66 4.08 13.39
CA GLU A 86 -13.28 4.24 14.80
C GLU A 86 -12.58 5.57 15.10
N ASN A 87 -11.64 5.97 14.24
CA ASN A 87 -10.76 7.10 14.51
C ASN A 87 -11.17 8.38 13.75
N ASN A 88 -12.32 8.36 13.05
CA ASN A 88 -12.88 9.50 12.32
C ASN A 88 -11.84 10.21 11.43
N LEU A 89 -11.17 9.44 10.57
CA LEU A 89 -10.20 9.99 9.63
C LEU A 89 -10.83 11.05 8.72
N SER A 90 -10.17 12.20 8.58
CA SER A 90 -10.62 13.21 7.62
C SER A 90 -10.59 12.63 6.20
N LYS A 91 -11.46 13.17 5.33
CA LYS A 91 -11.45 12.83 3.89
C LYS A 91 -10.07 13.04 3.28
N LYS A 92 -9.35 14.09 3.68
CA LYS A 92 -7.98 14.36 3.22
C LYS A 92 -7.03 13.22 3.57
N ASP A 93 -7.12 12.71 4.80
CA ASP A 93 -6.27 11.63 5.29
C ASP A 93 -6.55 10.34 4.52
N LEU A 94 -7.82 9.98 4.36
CA LEU A 94 -8.26 8.81 3.59
C LEU A 94 -7.76 8.85 2.14
N TYR A 95 -7.93 9.98 1.44
CA TYR A 95 -7.48 10.08 0.05
C TYR A 95 -5.95 10.05 -0.06
N THR A 96 -5.23 10.74 0.83
CA THR A 96 -3.75 10.75 0.83
C THR A 96 -3.19 9.35 1.09
N LEU A 97 -3.77 8.64 2.06
CA LEU A 97 -3.47 7.27 2.41
C LEU A 97 -3.70 6.30 1.24
N MET A 98 -4.88 6.36 0.61
CA MET A 98 -5.22 5.52 -0.54
C MET A 98 -4.30 5.77 -1.74
N ILE A 99 -4.02 7.04 -2.05
CA ILE A 99 -3.13 7.41 -3.17
C ILE A 99 -1.72 6.88 -2.93
N PHE A 100 -1.21 6.98 -1.71
CA PHE A 100 0.10 6.44 -1.36
C PHE A 100 0.14 4.91 -1.50
N LEU A 101 -0.85 4.22 -0.92
CA LEU A 101 -0.88 2.76 -0.92
C LEU A 101 -1.08 2.16 -2.31
N ILE A 102 -1.89 2.78 -3.16
CA ILE A 102 -2.01 2.36 -4.57
C ILE A 102 -0.63 2.34 -5.25
N ALA A 103 0.22 3.33 -4.98
CA ALA A 103 1.55 3.41 -5.57
C ALA A 103 2.58 2.45 -4.92
N CYS A 104 2.52 2.24 -3.59
CA CYS A 104 3.58 1.55 -2.86
C CYS A 104 3.11 0.44 -1.88
N HIS A 105 1.96 -0.20 -2.09
CA HIS A 105 1.53 -1.33 -1.25
C HIS A 105 2.43 -2.57 -1.38
N ALA A 106 2.30 -3.50 -0.44
CA ALA A 106 2.88 -4.84 -0.47
C ALA A 106 4.41 -4.85 -0.76
N VAL A 107 5.15 -3.91 -0.19
CA VAL A 107 6.60 -3.76 -0.46
C VAL A 107 7.36 -5.04 -0.15
N ILE A 108 6.98 -5.82 0.85
CA ILE A 108 7.70 -7.06 1.13
C ILE A 108 7.39 -8.10 0.05
N GLU A 109 6.11 -8.38 -0.21
CA GLU A 109 5.66 -9.38 -1.18
C GLU A 109 6.15 -9.08 -2.61
N ASP A 110 5.87 -7.87 -3.11
CA ASP A 110 6.20 -7.51 -4.48
C ASP A 110 7.70 -7.53 -4.71
N THR A 111 8.50 -7.00 -3.77
CA THR A 111 9.95 -6.93 -4.00
C THR A 111 10.61 -8.30 -3.90
N LEU A 112 10.12 -9.20 -3.04
CA LEU A 112 10.54 -10.61 -3.03
C LEU A 112 10.21 -11.31 -4.35
N LEU A 113 9.00 -11.09 -4.89
CA LEU A 113 8.62 -11.66 -6.18
C LEU A 113 9.51 -11.17 -7.31
N PHE A 114 9.77 -9.87 -7.37
CA PHE A 114 10.63 -9.31 -8.41
C PHE A 114 12.09 -9.77 -8.31
N VAL A 115 12.60 -9.99 -7.10
CA VAL A 115 13.96 -10.55 -6.91
C VAL A 115 14.05 -11.97 -7.48
N VAL A 116 13.02 -12.79 -7.32
CA VAL A 116 12.98 -14.16 -7.88
C VAL A 116 12.98 -14.14 -9.41
N VAL A 117 12.36 -13.12 -10.01
CA VAL A 117 12.38 -12.90 -11.47
C VAL A 117 13.70 -12.27 -11.94
N GLY A 118 14.61 -11.93 -11.02
CA GLY A 118 15.94 -11.38 -11.33
C GLY A 118 16.00 -9.85 -11.40
N ALA A 119 15.01 -9.15 -10.87
CA ALA A 119 15.01 -7.69 -10.83
C ALA A 119 15.92 -7.14 -9.71
N ASN A 120 16.45 -5.93 -9.92
CA ASN A 120 17.25 -5.24 -8.92
C ASN A 120 16.37 -4.63 -7.82
N LEU A 121 16.52 -5.16 -6.59
CA LEU A 121 15.80 -4.78 -5.38
C LEU A 121 15.82 -3.26 -5.12
N TRP A 122 17.00 -2.63 -5.13
CA TRP A 122 17.17 -1.23 -4.75
C TRP A 122 16.63 -0.25 -5.79
N PHE A 123 16.75 -0.60 -7.06
CA PHE A 123 16.21 0.23 -8.12
C PHE A 123 14.68 0.21 -8.11
N LEU A 124 14.09 -0.99 -7.99
CA LEU A 124 12.64 -1.16 -8.01
C LEU A 124 11.98 -0.51 -6.79
N LEU A 125 12.50 -0.80 -5.60
CA LEU A 125 11.98 -0.23 -4.36
C LEU A 125 12.17 1.30 -4.30
N GLY A 126 13.35 1.78 -4.73
CA GLY A 126 13.67 3.20 -4.73
C GLY A 126 12.74 4.03 -5.62
N ILE A 127 12.49 3.57 -6.85
CA ILE A 127 11.56 4.26 -7.77
C ILE A 127 10.14 4.21 -7.22
N ARG A 128 9.70 3.05 -6.73
CA ARG A 128 8.33 2.89 -6.22
C ARG A 128 8.06 3.80 -5.03
N LEU A 129 8.95 3.80 -4.03
CA LEU A 129 8.85 4.69 -2.87
C LEU A 129 8.97 6.16 -3.31
N GLY A 130 9.92 6.49 -4.17
CA GLY A 130 10.13 7.86 -4.64
C GLY A 130 8.88 8.43 -5.33
N VAL A 131 8.32 7.69 -6.28
CA VAL A 131 7.11 8.09 -7.00
C VAL A 131 5.91 8.19 -6.05
N ALA A 132 5.72 7.21 -5.18
CA ALA A 132 4.63 7.21 -4.21
C ALA A 132 4.69 8.40 -3.25
N ILE A 133 5.89 8.72 -2.74
CA ILE A 133 6.12 9.87 -1.87
C ILE A 133 5.79 11.16 -2.63
N ILE A 134 6.33 11.36 -3.84
CA ILE A 134 6.12 12.59 -4.62
C ILE A 134 4.63 12.81 -4.90
N ILE A 135 3.94 11.77 -5.40
CA ILE A 135 2.52 11.85 -5.75
C ILE A 135 1.67 12.10 -4.50
N SER A 136 1.93 11.38 -3.40
CA SER A 136 1.15 11.53 -2.18
C SER A 136 1.36 12.89 -1.50
N LEU A 137 2.59 13.44 -1.52
CA LEU A 137 2.85 14.80 -1.05
C LEU A 137 2.12 15.85 -1.90
N PHE A 138 2.13 15.67 -3.22
CA PHE A 138 1.39 16.55 -4.12
C PHE A 138 -0.13 16.46 -3.87
N ALA A 139 -0.64 15.25 -3.73
CA ALA A 139 -2.05 14.98 -3.43
C ALA A 139 -2.47 15.58 -2.10
N SER A 140 -1.69 15.40 -1.02
CA SER A 140 -1.99 15.95 0.30
C SER A 140 -2.12 17.48 0.25
N LYS A 141 -1.23 18.16 -0.46
CA LYS A 141 -1.30 19.63 -0.66
C LYS A 141 -2.50 20.04 -1.51
N ALA A 142 -2.78 19.33 -2.59
CA ALA A 142 -3.92 19.61 -3.46
C ALA A 142 -5.26 19.42 -2.72
N LEU A 143 -5.40 18.32 -1.99
CA LEU A 143 -6.59 17.99 -1.19
C LEU A 143 -6.82 18.99 -0.06
N LYS A 144 -5.76 19.40 0.65
CA LYS A 144 -5.83 20.47 1.66
C LYS A 144 -6.43 21.75 1.08
N LYS A 145 -5.98 22.14 -0.12
CA LYS A 145 -6.49 23.34 -0.81
C LYS A 145 -7.96 23.21 -1.20
N LEU A 146 -8.37 22.02 -1.65
CA LEU A 146 -9.76 21.73 -2.02
C LEU A 146 -10.68 21.71 -0.80
N GLU A 147 -10.23 21.16 0.32
CA GLU A 147 -10.97 21.12 1.58
C GLU A 147 -11.22 22.53 2.13
N ILE A 148 -10.17 23.37 2.18
CA ILE A 148 -10.28 24.79 2.59
C ILE A 148 -11.22 25.56 1.66
N LYS A 149 -11.10 25.39 0.33
CA LYS A 149 -11.99 26.06 -0.64
C LYS A 149 -13.45 25.65 -0.43
N LYS A 150 -13.70 24.37 -0.14
CA LYS A 150 -15.04 23.85 0.10
C LYS A 150 -15.66 24.42 1.38
N GLN A 151 -14.87 24.54 2.45
CA GLN A 151 -15.30 25.20 3.69
C GLN A 151 -15.65 26.68 3.47
N LEU A 152 -14.76 27.45 2.82
CA LEU A 152 -15.06 28.86 2.47
C LEU A 152 -16.33 28.99 1.61
N THR A 153 -16.54 28.09 0.65
CA THR A 153 -17.73 28.14 -0.21
C THR A 153 -19.01 27.86 0.59
N LYS A 154 -18.95 26.95 1.57
CA LYS A 154 -20.10 26.63 2.44
C LYS A 154 -20.44 27.79 3.37
N GLU A 155 -19.43 28.46 3.91
CA GLU A 155 -19.57 29.66 4.75
C GLU A 155 -20.16 30.85 3.97
N ILE A 156 -19.68 31.09 2.74
CA ILE A 156 -20.25 32.12 1.84
C ILE A 156 -21.70 31.82 1.46
N ARG A 157 -22.09 30.53 1.40
CA ARG A 157 -23.46 30.12 1.03
C ARG A 157 -24.45 30.14 2.21
N GLY A 158 -23.99 30.43 3.43
CA GLY A 158 -24.86 30.52 4.61
C GLY A 158 -25.53 29.20 5.00
N GLU A 159 -24.98 28.07 4.55
CA GLU A 159 -25.48 26.73 4.92
C GLU A 159 -24.80 26.29 6.23
N CYS A 160 -25.26 26.84 7.35
CA CYS A 160 -24.95 26.37 8.71
C CYS A 160 -25.70 25.08 9.02
#